data_AF-A0A0F9XRI2-F1
#
_entry.id   AF-A0A0F9XRI2-F1
#
_cell.length_a   1.000
_cell.length_b   1.000
_cell.length_c   1.000
_cell.angle_alpha   90.00
_cell.angle_beta   90.00
_cell.angle_gamma   90.00
#
_symmetry.space_group_name_H-M   'P 1'
#
loop_
_entity.id
_entity.type
_entity.pdbx_description
1 polymer ?
#
loop_
_entity_poly.entity_id
_entity_poly.type
_entity_poly.pdbx_seq_one_letter_code
_entity_poly.pdbx_strand_id
1 'polypeptide(L)' 'MGNGAKAQQKRERNNEKGGKAAKSQLKVNAQAMDIQCQICKSTFLKTTKAPALLEHAQNKHSKGLPECFPTFVASS' A
#
# COMPACT_ATOMS: atom_id res chain seq x y z
N MET A 1 -17.27 39.11 -19.38
CA MET A 1 -17.28 37.76 -19.99
C MET A 1 -15.83 37.27 -20.03
N GLY A 2 -15.37 36.62 -18.96
CA GLY A 2 -13.94 36.38 -18.71
C GLY A 2 -13.60 34.90 -18.48
N ASN A 3 -12.50 34.46 -19.10
CA ASN A 3 -11.66 33.31 -18.74
C ASN A 3 -12.33 31.93 -18.52
N GLY A 4 -13.18 31.47 -19.44
CA GLY A 4 -13.58 30.05 -19.50
C GLY A 4 -12.64 29.18 -20.35
N ALA A 5 -12.12 29.72 -21.46
CA ALA A 5 -11.45 28.93 -22.49
C ALA A 5 -10.03 28.45 -22.11
N LYS A 6 -9.30 29.22 -21.27
CA LYS A 6 -7.93 28.85 -20.84
C LYS A 6 -7.90 27.77 -19.75
N ALA A 7 -8.96 27.65 -18.95
CA ALA A 7 -9.06 26.64 -17.90
C ALA A 7 -9.32 25.24 -18.49
N GLN A 8 -10.12 25.16 -19.55
CA GLN A 8 -10.46 23.90 -20.20
C GLN A 8 -9.26 23.31 -20.94
N GLN A 9 -8.49 24.13 -21.66
CA GLN A 9 -7.24 23.66 -22.27
C GLN A 9 -6.17 23.23 -21.26
N LYS A 10 -6.19 23.75 -20.02
CA LYS A 10 -5.27 23.29 -18.95
C LYS A 10 -5.69 21.93 -18.39
N ARG A 11 -6.99 21.63 -18.34
CA ARG A 11 -7.49 20.30 -17.97
C ARG A 11 -7.23 19.28 -19.07
N GLU A 12 -7.40 19.68 -20.34
CA GLU A 12 -7.15 18.81 -21.50
C GLU A 12 -5.65 18.48 -21.66
N ARG A 13 -4.76 19.49 -21.55
CA ARG A 13 -3.30 19.24 -21.51
C ARG A 13 -2.83 18.44 -20.29
N ASN A 14 -3.59 18.41 -19.19
CA ASN A 14 -3.27 17.55 -18.05
C ASN A 14 -3.62 16.08 -18.34
N ASN A 15 -4.68 15.84 -19.12
CA ASN A 15 -5.07 14.49 -19.54
C ASN A 15 -4.12 13.93 -20.61
N GLU A 16 -3.57 14.78 -21.48
CA GLU A 16 -2.62 14.37 -22.53
C GLU A 16 -1.16 14.23 -22.05
N LYS A 17 -0.86 14.63 -20.81
CA LYS A 17 0.44 14.36 -20.16
C LYS A 17 0.48 13.01 -19.42
N GLY A 18 -0.45 12.10 -19.71
CA GLY A 18 -0.40 10.69 -19.27
C GLY A 18 0.80 9.88 -19.78
N GLY A 19 1.77 10.52 -20.45
CA GLY A 19 2.96 9.92 -21.05
C GLY A 19 4.31 10.23 -20.37
N LYS A 20 4.35 10.55 -19.08
CA LYS A 20 5.63 10.63 -18.33
C LYS A 20 5.51 10.00 -16.94
N ALA A 21 5.85 8.71 -16.86
CA ALA A 21 6.34 8.01 -15.68
C ALA A 21 5.80 8.49 -14.31
N ALA A 22 4.48 8.65 -14.16
CA ALA A 22 3.88 8.56 -12.84
C ALA A 22 3.98 7.08 -12.48
N LYS A 23 5.13 6.67 -11.89
CA LYS A 23 5.22 5.43 -11.12
C LYS A 23 4.11 5.54 -10.08
N SER A 24 2.95 5.00 -10.43
CA SER A 24 1.73 5.09 -9.65
C SER A 24 2.10 4.70 -8.23
N GLN A 25 2.16 5.68 -7.33
CA GLN A 25 2.44 5.45 -5.92
C GLN A 25 1.49 4.36 -5.39
N LEU A 26 0.27 4.31 -5.93
CA LEU A 26 -0.73 3.27 -5.67
C LEU A 26 -0.26 1.88 -6.13
N LYS A 27 0.36 1.75 -7.32
CA LYS A 27 0.93 0.48 -7.79
C LYS A 27 2.14 0.06 -6.95
N VAL A 28 3.00 1.00 -6.58
CA VAL A 28 4.13 0.74 -5.67
C VAL A 28 3.64 0.30 -4.28
N ASN A 29 2.59 0.94 -3.77
CA ASN A 29 1.98 0.57 -2.48
C ASN A 29 1.32 -0.81 -2.53
N ALA A 30 0.66 -1.15 -3.64
CA ALA A 30 0.10 -2.50 -3.83
C ALA A 30 1.19 -3.58 -3.90
N GLN A 31 2.31 -3.28 -4.55
CA GLN A 31 3.50 -4.16 -4.56
C GLN A 31 4.20 -4.23 -3.20
N ALA A 32 3.97 -3.26 -2.32
CA ALA A 32 4.52 -3.27 -0.97
C ALA A 32 3.70 -4.13 0.01
N MET A 33 2.53 -4.64 -0.36
CA MET A 33 1.71 -5.52 0.49
C MET A 33 2.22 -6.98 0.45
N ASP A 34 3.44 -7.19 0.93
CA ASP A 34 4.15 -8.46 0.79
C ASP A 34 3.93 -9.41 1.98
N ILE A 35 3.50 -8.89 3.13
CA ILE A 35 3.32 -9.67 4.35
C ILE A 35 1.86 -10.09 4.45
N GLN A 36 1.57 -11.38 4.57
CA GLN A 36 0.20 -11.88 4.69
C GLN A 36 0.04 -12.74 5.94
N CYS A 37 -1.02 -12.49 6.72
CA CYS A 37 -1.38 -13.36 7.83
C CYS A 37 -1.89 -14.71 7.30
N GLN A 38 -1.31 -15.80 7.79
CA GLN A 38 -1.67 -17.13 7.31
C GLN A 38 -3.08 -17.57 7.76
N ILE A 39 -3.58 -17.00 8.87
CA ILE A 39 -4.86 -17.35 9.48
C ILE A 39 -6.02 -16.63 8.79
N CYS A 40 -6.03 -15.30 8.81
CA CYS A 40 -7.14 -14.51 8.25
C CYS A 40 -6.86 -13.91 6.87
N LYS A 41 -5.69 -14.19 6.28
CA LYS A 41 -5.29 -13.72 4.95
C LYS A 41 -5.24 -12.20 4.79
N SER A 42 -5.26 -11.44 5.89
CA SER A 42 -5.03 -9.99 5.88
C SER A 42 -3.61 -9.68 5.41
N THR A 43 -3.51 -8.72 4.49
CA THR A 43 -2.25 -8.25 3.92
C THR A 43 -1.73 -7.02 4.65
N PHE A 44 -0.42 -6.94 4.82
CA PHE A 44 0.30 -5.87 5.49
C PHE A 44 1.44 -5.40 4.60
N LEU A 45 1.85 -4.15 4.82
CA LEU A 45 2.97 -3.57 4.09
C LEU A 45 4.27 -4.24 4.53
N LYS A 46 5.22 -4.42 3.61
CA LYS A 46 6.56 -4.95 3.85
C LYS A 46 7.35 -4.12 4.88
N THR A 47 7.00 -2.85 5.02
CA THR A 47 7.59 -1.93 6.00
C THR A 47 7.00 -2.06 7.40
N THR A 48 5.91 -2.83 7.57
CA THR A 48 5.31 -3.09 8.88
C THR A 48 6.30 -3.81 9.79
N LYS A 49 6.44 -3.29 11.02
CA LYS A 49 7.39 -3.80 12.02
C LYS A 49 6.76 -4.93 12.85
N ALA A 50 7.61 -5.79 13.41
CA ALA A 50 7.24 -6.90 14.28
C ALA A 50 6.18 -6.57 15.35
N PRO A 51 6.24 -5.45 16.11
CA PRO A 51 5.22 -5.16 17.13
C PRO A 51 3.82 -4.98 16.56
N ALA A 52 3.66 -4.37 15.39
CA ALA A 52 2.36 -4.18 14.76
C ALA A 52 1.75 -5.51 14.26
N LEU A 53 2.60 -6.41 13.76
CA LEU A 53 2.17 -7.77 13.37
C LEU A 53 1.84 -8.64 14.59
N LEU A 54 2.59 -8.48 15.68
CA LEU A 54 2.32 -9.17 16.94
C LEU A 54 0.99 -8.70 17.54
N GLU A 55 0.71 -7.39 17.51
CA GLU A 55 -0.56 -6.84 17.94
C GLU A 55 -1.72 -7.46 17.15
N HIS A 56 -1.58 -7.59 15.82
CA HIS A 56 -2.56 -8.32 15.01
C HIS A 56 -2.72 -9.76 15.47
N ALA A 57 -1.62 -10.49 15.65
CA ALA A 57 -1.63 -11.89 16.06
C ALA A 57 -2.32 -12.08 17.43
N GLN A 58 -2.05 -11.20 18.39
CA GLN A 58 -2.61 -11.24 19.74
C GLN A 58 -4.08 -10.82 19.78
N ASN A 59 -4.43 -9.70 19.15
CA ASN A 59 -5.80 -9.15 19.22
C ASN A 59 -6.79 -9.87 18.33
N LYS A 60 -6.35 -10.47 17.21
CA LYS A 60 -7.26 -11.16 16.28
C LYS A 60 -7.28 -12.67 16.44
N HIS A 61 -6.15 -13.26 16.82
CA HIS A 61 -5.99 -14.71 16.84
C HIS A 61 -5.54 -15.25 18.20
N SER A 62 -5.30 -14.38 19.18
CA SER A 62 -4.74 -14.74 20.50
C SER A 62 -3.50 -15.62 20.39
N LYS A 63 -2.69 -15.38 19.34
CA LYS A 63 -1.54 -16.18 18.94
C LYS A 63 -0.27 -15.33 18.88
N GLY A 64 0.86 -16.01 18.82
CA GLY A 64 2.17 -15.38 18.61
C GLY A 64 2.42 -14.99 17.16
N LEU A 65 3.42 -14.14 16.96
CA LEU A 65 3.90 -13.75 15.63
C LEU A 65 4.25 -14.94 14.70
N PRO A 66 4.96 -16.01 15.13
CA PRO A 66 5.33 -17.10 14.22
C PRO A 66 4.14 -17.95 13.75
N GLU A 67 3.05 -17.97 14.52
CA GLU A 67 1.82 -18.69 14.17
C GLU A 67 1.02 -17.97 13.06
N CYS A 68 0.97 -16.64 13.13
CA CYS A 68 0.25 -15.82 12.15
C CYS A 68 1.09 -15.47 10.93
N PHE A 69 2.39 -15.26 11.12
CA PHE A 69 3.33 -14.80 10.10
C PHE A 69 4.58 -15.68 10.08
N PRO A 70 4.48 -16.96 9.68
CA PRO A 70 5.60 -17.90 9.72
C PRO A 70 6.75 -17.52 8.78
N THR A 71 6.48 -16.72 7.75
CA THR A 71 7.47 -16.24 6.78
C THR A 71 8.05 -14.87 7.14
N PHE A 72 7.59 -14.24 8.23
CA PHE A 72 8.10 -12.94 8.65
C PHE A 72 9.46 -13.11 9.32
N VAL A 73 10.53 -12.91 8.54
CA VAL A 73 11.89 -12.72 9.05
C VAL A 73 12.06 -11.24 9.40
N ALA A 74 12.20 -10.92 10.68
CA ALA A 74 12.59 -9.59 11.10
C ALA A 74 14.00 -9.31 10.54
N SER A 75 14.05 -8.68 9.37
CA SER A 75 15.31 -8.22 8.77
C SER A 75 15.95 -7.30 9.79
N SER A 76 17.03 -7.79 10.41
CA SER A 76 17.81 -7.11 11.44
C SER A 76 18.55 -5.92 10.84
#